data_AF-N1WS91-F1
#
_entry.id   AF-N1WS91-F1
#
_cell.length_a   1.000
_cell.length_b   1.000
_cell.length_c   1.000
_cell.angle_alpha   90.00
_cell.angle_beta   90.00
_cell.angle_gamma   90.00
#
_symmetry.space_group_name_H-M   'P 1'
#
loop_
_entity.id
_entity.type
_entity.pdbx_description
1 polymer ?
#
loop_
_entity_poly.entity_id
_entity_poly.type
_entity_poly.pdbx_seq_one_letter_code
_entity_poly.pdbx_strand_id
1 'polypeptide(L)'
;MKNIKLKIALTLSLVVLLFTVKSAFWLSYYIVFTDNFVENYCENTDRPELECDGKCFLSDVLDNKQTDTPKNASIFLESKLIFTTLCSETNTFTSFSITEVEHSFLYTSHYKFQLLNRSFKPPIRSV
;
A
#
# COMPACT_ATOMS: atom_id res chain seq x y z
N MET A 1 12.53 32.65 -38.05
CA MET A 1 11.46 32.42 -37.06
C MET A 1 10.69 31.10 -37.23
N LYS A 2 10.37 30.66 -38.47
CA LYS A 2 9.61 29.41 -38.73
C LYS A 2 10.27 28.15 -38.13
N ASN A 3 11.59 28.02 -38.25
CA ASN A 3 12.36 26.89 -37.69
C ASN A 3 12.42 26.90 -36.16
N ILE A 4 12.36 28.07 -35.52
CA ILE A 4 12.32 28.18 -34.06
C ILE A 4 10.96 27.73 -33.52
N LYS A 5 9.86 28.19 -34.16
CA LYS A 5 8.51 27.75 -33.81
C LYS A 5 8.32 26.24 -34.01
N LEU A 6 8.88 25.68 -35.09
CA LEU A 6 8.86 24.24 -35.36
C LEU A 6 9.63 23.45 -34.29
N LYS A 7 10.83 23.90 -33.90
CA LYS A 7 11.62 23.27 -32.83
C LYS A 7 10.88 23.29 -31.50
N ILE A 8 10.29 24.43 -31.13
CA ILE A 8 9.49 24.56 -29.89
C ILE A 8 8.29 23.60 -29.90
N ALA A 9 7.57 23.52 -31.03
CA ALA A 9 6.44 22.61 -31.17
C ALA A 9 6.88 21.13 -31.06
N LEU A 10 7.99 20.76 -31.70
CA LEU A 10 8.57 19.41 -31.59
C LEU A 10 8.98 19.08 -30.16
N THR A 11 9.67 20.00 -29.48
CA THR A 11 10.07 19.79 -28.08
C THR A 11 8.87 19.64 -27.16
N LEU A 12 7.83 20.46 -27.34
CA LEU A 12 6.63 20.40 -26.51
C LEU A 12 5.86 19.10 -26.75
N SER A 13 5.75 18.68 -28.01
CA SER A 13 5.14 17.39 -28.37
C SER A 13 5.90 16.20 -27.78
N LEU A 14 7.24 16.25 -27.80
CA LEU A 14 8.07 15.19 -27.21
C LEU A 14 7.88 15.11 -25.69
N VAL A 15 7.84 16.26 -25.00
CA VAL A 15 7.62 16.30 -23.54
C VAL A 15 6.26 15.70 -23.17
N VAL A 16 5.21 16.05 -23.90
CA VAL A 16 3.87 15.47 -23.67
C VAL A 16 3.89 13.96 -23.89
N LEU A 17 4.53 13.49 -24.95
CA LEU A 17 4.64 12.06 -25.26
C LEU A 17 5.39 11.30 -24.16
N LEU A 18 6.52 11.82 -23.68
CA LEU A 18 7.27 11.22 -22.58
C LEU A 18 6.43 11.13 -21.30
N PHE A 19 5.62 12.16 -21.00
CA PHE A 19 4.74 12.15 -19.84
C PHE A 19 3.66 11.05 -19.93
N THR A 20 3.07 10.88 -21.12
CA THR A 20 2.08 9.80 -21.35
C THR A 20 2.70 8.40 -21.27
N VAL A 21 3.91 8.22 -21.81
CA VAL A 21 4.66 6.95 -21.73
C VAL A 21 5.01 6.62 -20.28
N LYS A 22 5.43 7.62 -19.49
CA LYS A 22 5.70 7.43 -18.06
C LYS A 22 4.47 6.89 -17.33
N SER A 23 3.31 7.49 -17.55
CA SER A 23 2.07 7.06 -16.87
C SER A 23 1.63 5.66 -17.31
N ALA A 24 1.73 5.36 -18.62
CA ALA A 24 1.45 4.04 -19.15
C ALA A 24 2.40 2.96 -18.60
N PHE A 25 3.67 3.29 -18.36
CA PHE A 25 4.64 2.38 -17.76
C PHE A 25 4.23 1.95 -16.34
N TRP A 26 3.84 2.91 -15.48
CA TRP A 26 3.39 2.59 -14.11
C TRP A 26 2.09 1.77 -14.10
N LEU A 27 1.16 2.08 -14.99
CA LEU A 27 -0.07 1.29 -15.15
C LEU A 27 0.23 -0.12 -15.66
N SER A 28 1.15 -0.26 -16.62
CA SER A 28 1.58 -1.56 -17.12
C SER A 28 2.32 -2.36 -16.05
N TYR A 29 3.12 -1.71 -15.20
CA TYR A 29 3.79 -2.36 -14.08
C TYR A 29 2.76 -2.97 -13.12
N TYR A 30 1.70 -2.23 -12.79
CA TYR A 30 0.59 -2.74 -12.00
C TYR A 30 -0.11 -3.96 -12.63
N ILE A 31 -0.33 -3.94 -13.95
CA ILE A 31 -1.06 -5.02 -14.65
C ILE A 31 -0.18 -6.26 -14.89
N VAL A 32 1.11 -6.09 -15.14
CA VAL A 32 2.02 -7.20 -15.51
C VAL A 32 2.61 -7.90 -14.29
N PHE A 33 2.82 -7.19 -13.19
CA PHE A 33 3.41 -7.74 -11.96
C PHE A 33 2.35 -7.91 -10.87
N THR A 34 1.22 -8.56 -11.20
CA THR A 34 0.13 -8.82 -10.25
C THR A 34 0.62 -9.61 -9.04
N ASP A 35 1.52 -10.58 -9.21
CA ASP A 35 2.00 -11.43 -8.11
C ASP A 35 2.82 -10.62 -7.10
N ASN A 36 3.77 -9.82 -7.58
CA ASN A 36 4.58 -8.94 -6.73
C ASN A 36 3.73 -7.81 -6.11
N PHE A 37 2.72 -7.34 -6.84
CA PHE A 37 1.79 -6.35 -6.32
C PHE A 37 0.92 -6.93 -5.21
N VAL A 38 0.37 -8.14 -5.39
CA VAL A 38 -0.45 -8.81 -4.37
C VAL A 38 0.39 -9.11 -3.14
N GLU A 39 1.63 -9.59 -3.30
CA GLU A 39 2.55 -9.85 -2.19
C GLU A 39 2.84 -8.60 -1.34
N ASN A 40 3.02 -7.44 -1.98
CA ASN A 40 3.41 -6.21 -1.28
C ASN A 40 2.23 -5.35 -0.80
N TYR A 41 1.07 -5.44 -1.45
CA TYR A 41 -0.05 -4.51 -1.23
C TYR A 41 -1.36 -5.19 -0.79
N CYS A 42 -1.42 -6.52 -0.75
CA CYS A 42 -2.56 -7.23 -0.19
C CYS A 42 -2.31 -7.61 1.28
N GLU A 43 -3.27 -7.28 2.15
CA GLU A 43 -3.22 -7.66 3.57
C GLU A 43 -3.60 -9.13 3.82
N ASN A 44 -4.39 -9.71 2.91
CA ASN A 44 -4.95 -11.06 3.03
C ASN A 44 -4.26 -12.09 2.14
N THR A 45 -2.92 -12.04 2.05
CA THR A 45 -2.13 -13.01 1.27
C THR A 45 -2.32 -14.46 1.73
N ASP A 46 -2.61 -14.66 3.03
CA ASP A 46 -2.85 -15.99 3.63
C ASP A 46 -4.26 -16.54 3.36
N ARG A 47 -5.17 -15.73 2.81
CA ARG A 47 -6.58 -16.06 2.57
C ARG A 47 -7.00 -15.75 1.14
N PRO A 48 -6.55 -16.57 0.16
CA PRO A 48 -6.86 -16.34 -1.25
C PRO A 48 -8.37 -16.40 -1.56
N GLU A 49 -9.17 -17.03 -0.70
CA GLU A 49 -10.63 -17.08 -0.82
C GLU A 49 -11.33 -15.72 -0.68
N LEU A 50 -10.61 -14.68 -0.21
CA LEU A 50 -11.13 -13.32 -0.07
C LEU A 50 -10.92 -12.45 -1.32
N GLU A 51 -10.30 -12.99 -2.38
CA GLU A 51 -10.18 -12.37 -3.71
C GLU A 51 -9.66 -10.92 -3.68
N CYS A 52 -8.68 -10.65 -2.82
CA CYS A 52 -8.11 -9.33 -2.63
C CYS A 52 -7.58 -8.73 -3.92
N ASP A 53 -6.81 -9.46 -4.74
CA ASP A 53 -6.31 -9.09 -6.08
C ASP A 53 -5.88 -7.61 -6.24
N GLY A 54 -5.37 -6.98 -5.18
CA GLY A 54 -5.07 -5.54 -5.16
C GLY A 54 -6.28 -4.59 -5.11
N LYS A 55 -7.52 -5.10 -5.12
CA LYS A 55 -8.80 -4.37 -4.99
C LYS A 55 -8.89 -3.61 -3.67
N CYS A 56 -8.42 -4.19 -2.55
CA CYS A 56 -8.47 -3.53 -1.24
C CYS A 56 -7.62 -2.24 -1.23
N PHE A 57 -6.39 -2.31 -1.73
CA PHE A 57 -5.51 -1.15 -1.87
C PHE A 57 -6.09 -0.11 -2.84
N LEU A 58 -6.68 -0.56 -3.95
CA LEU A 58 -7.31 0.33 -4.92
C LEU A 58 -8.51 1.05 -4.30
N SER A 59 -9.35 0.36 -3.54
CA SER A 59 -10.49 0.96 -2.83
C SER A 59 -10.02 1.99 -1.81
N ASP A 60 -8.99 1.70 -1.00
CA ASP A 60 -8.40 2.66 -0.06
C ASP A 60 -7.92 3.94 -0.78
N VAL A 61 -7.24 3.78 -1.92
CA VAL A 61 -6.80 4.91 -2.76
C VAL A 61 -7.99 5.71 -3.32
N LEU A 62 -9.09 5.05 -3.67
CA LEU A 62 -10.29 5.70 -4.19
C LEU A 62 -11.09 6.41 -3.10
N ASP A 63 -11.15 5.86 -1.88
CA ASP A 63 -11.92 6.36 -0.75
C ASP A 63 -11.20 7.51 -0.02
N ASN A 64 -9.86 7.49 0.04
CA ASN A 64 -9.04 8.59 0.58
C ASN A 64 -9.12 9.90 -0.23
N LYS A 65 -9.90 9.94 -1.33
CA LYS A 65 -10.19 11.16 -2.11
C LYS A 65 -11.07 12.18 -1.38
N GLN A 66 -11.61 11.86 -0.20
CA GLN A 66 -12.53 12.75 0.50
C GLN A 66 -11.85 13.95 1.19
N THR A 67 -10.53 13.96 1.34
CA THR A 67 -9.81 15.13 1.86
C THR A 67 -9.27 16.00 0.72
N ASP A 68 -10.11 16.95 0.30
CA ASP A 68 -9.81 18.26 -0.31
C ASP A 68 -9.21 18.39 -1.72
N THR A 69 -8.88 17.33 -2.48
CA THR A 69 -8.56 17.50 -3.92
C THR A 69 -9.05 16.36 -4.82
N PRO A 70 -10.12 16.57 -5.61
CA PRO A 70 -10.56 15.60 -6.59
C PRO A 70 -9.88 15.92 -7.92
N LYS A 71 -8.72 15.32 -8.20
CA LYS A 71 -8.24 15.17 -9.59
C LYS A 71 -7.10 14.15 -9.64
N ASN A 72 -7.42 13.00 -10.24
CA ASN A 72 -6.50 11.99 -10.76
C ASN A 72 -6.08 10.89 -9.76
N ALA A 73 -6.94 9.87 -9.63
CA ALA A 73 -6.63 8.62 -8.93
C ALA A 73 -5.33 7.98 -9.44
N SER A 74 -5.03 8.14 -10.74
CA SER A 74 -3.81 7.69 -11.37
C SER A 74 -2.56 8.35 -10.79
N ILE A 75 -2.60 9.66 -10.49
CA ILE A 75 -1.46 10.38 -9.90
C ILE A 75 -1.23 9.93 -8.46
N PHE A 76 -2.30 9.73 -7.69
CA PHE A 76 -2.18 9.25 -6.31
C PHE A 76 -1.65 7.81 -6.27
N LEU A 77 -2.16 6.92 -7.13
CA LEU A 77 -1.63 5.56 -7.30
C LEU A 77 -0.16 5.58 -7.66
N GLU A 78 0.23 6.38 -8.67
CA GLU A 78 1.63 6.55 -9.06
C GLU A 78 2.48 7.02 -7.86
N SER A 79 2.03 8.04 -7.11
CA SER A 79 2.79 8.54 -5.95
C SER A 79 2.93 7.51 -4.83
N LYS A 80 1.89 6.74 -4.53
CA LYS A 80 1.91 5.75 -3.45
C LYS A 80 2.77 4.55 -3.85
N LEU A 81 2.70 4.11 -5.11
CA LEU A 81 3.57 3.08 -5.66
C LEU A 81 5.04 3.50 -5.66
N ILE A 82 5.35 4.73 -6.11
CA ILE A 82 6.72 5.26 -6.13
C ILE A 82 7.27 5.40 -4.70
N PHE A 83 6.46 5.89 -3.75
CA PHE A 83 6.91 6.07 -2.37
C PHE A 83 7.16 4.73 -1.66
N THR A 84 6.25 3.75 -1.81
CA THR A 84 6.41 2.43 -1.20
C THR A 84 7.61 1.68 -1.77
N THR A 85 7.85 1.74 -3.09
CA THR A 85 9.01 1.08 -3.72
C THR A 85 10.34 1.67 -3.26
N LEU A 86 10.46 3.00 -3.22
CA LEU A 86 11.66 3.68 -2.72
C LEU A 86 11.94 3.43 -1.23
N CYS A 87 10.89 3.35 -0.40
CA CYS A 87 11.07 3.02 1.01
C CYS A 87 11.49 1.56 1.24
N SER A 88 10.96 0.61 0.45
CA SER A 88 11.30 -0.82 0.59
C SER A 88 12.78 -1.09 0.32
N GLU A 89 13.41 -0.34 -0.60
CA GLU A 89 14.84 -0.44 -0.90
C GLU A 89 15.75 0.10 0.22
N THR A 90 15.23 0.87 1.19
CA THR A 90 16.00 1.39 2.33
C THR A 90 16.04 0.47 3.54
N ASN A 91 15.44 -0.72 3.45
CA ASN A 91 15.64 -1.78 4.43
C ASN A 91 17.01 -2.43 4.23
N THR A 92 18.10 -1.66 4.38
CA THR A 92 19.37 -2.24 4.80
C THR A 92 19.12 -2.80 6.20
N PHE A 93 18.73 -4.07 6.23
CA PHE A 93 18.60 -4.88 7.44
C PHE A 93 19.95 -4.79 8.18
N THR A 94 20.06 -3.86 9.12
CA THR A 94 21.07 -3.94 10.15
C THR A 94 20.65 -5.15 10.97
N SER A 95 21.41 -6.24 10.86
CA SER A 95 21.24 -7.41 11.70
C SER A 95 21.37 -6.97 13.16
N PHE A 96 20.24 -6.66 13.79
CA PHE A 96 20.19 -6.39 15.21
C PHE A 96 20.33 -7.73 15.90
N SER A 97 21.53 -8.03 16.37
CA SER A 97 21.76 -9.16 17.27
C SER A 97 20.99 -8.88 18.55
N ILE A 98 19.80 -9.48 18.68
CA ILE A 98 19.12 -9.56 19.97
C ILE A 98 20.01 -10.43 20.84
N THR A 99 20.78 -9.81 21.74
CA THR A 99 21.35 -10.55 22.86
C THR A 99 20.17 -11.03 23.69
N GLU A 100 19.87 -12.32 23.60
CA GLU A 100 18.99 -13.01 24.54
C GLU A 100 19.58 -12.82 25.94
N VAL A 101 19.02 -11.88 26.69
CA VAL A 101 19.31 -11.76 28.11
C VAL A 101 18.52 -12.88 28.77
N GLU A 102 19.20 -13.94 29.21
CA GLU A 102 18.59 -14.95 30.05
C GLU A 102 18.09 -14.29 31.32
N HIS A 103 16.79 -14.11 31.40
CA HIS A 103 16.15 -13.67 32.61
C HIS A 103 15.64 -14.87 33.40
N SER A 104 16.18 -15.05 34.61
CA SER A 104 15.70 -16.06 35.56
C SER A 104 14.42 -15.56 36.25
N PHE A 105 13.31 -15.48 35.52
CA PHE A 105 12.01 -15.25 36.14
C PHE A 105 11.29 -16.60 36.28
N LEU A 106 10.95 -16.98 37.51
CA LEU A 106 10.00 -18.06 37.73
C LEU A 106 8.58 -17.47 37.66
N TYR A 107 7.91 -17.67 36.53
CA TYR A 107 6.52 -17.28 36.36
C TYR A 107 5.63 -18.16 37.25
N THR A 108 5.14 -17.59 38.36
CA THR A 108 4.14 -18.23 39.20
C THR A 108 2.75 -17.71 38.84
N SER A 109 1.98 -18.49 38.09
CA SER A 109 0.59 -18.15 37.79
C SER A 109 -0.28 -18.36 39.02
N HIS A 110 -0.78 -17.27 39.60
CA HIS A 110 -1.84 -17.31 40.63
C HIS A 110 -3.24 -17.23 40.00
N TYR A 111 -3.36 -17.50 38.70
CA TYR A 111 -4.65 -17.46 38.02
C TYR A 111 -5.61 -18.48 38.63
N LYS A 112 -6.67 -17.97 39.25
CA LYS A 112 -7.85 -18.77 39.61
C LYS A 112 -8.92 -18.48 38.59
N PHE A 113 -9.20 -19.47 37.75
CA PHE A 113 -10.29 -19.40 36.79
C PHE A 113 -11.59 -19.11 37.54
N GLN A 114 -12.19 -17.96 37.25
CA GLN A 114 -13.49 -17.59 37.77
C GLN A 114 -14.46 -17.60 36.60
N LEU A 115 -15.28 -18.65 36.53
CA LEU A 115 -16.29 -18.78 35.48
C LEU A 115 -17.31 -17.65 35.63
N LEU A 116 -17.14 -16.59 34.84
CA LEU A 116 -18.12 -15.53 34.75
C LEU A 116 -19.31 -16.05 33.95
N ASN A 117 -20.35 -16.51 34.65
CA ASN A 117 -21.63 -16.87 34.04
C ASN A 117 -22.43 -15.61 33.65
N ARG A 118 -21.81 -14.71 32.90
CA ARG A 118 -22.51 -13.63 32.20
C ARG A 118 -22.32 -13.83 30.71
N SER A 119 -23.44 -14.02 30.02
CA SER A 119 -23.51 -13.87 28.56
C SER A 119 -23.00 -12.48 28.19
N PHE A 120 -21.75 -12.41 27.77
CA PHE A 120 -21.15 -11.19 27.21
C PHE A 120 -21.70 -11.02 25.79
N LYS A 121 -22.96 -10.59 25.71
CA LYS A 121 -23.58 -10.25 24.42
C LYS A 121 -23.16 -8.83 24.09
N PRO A 122 -22.61 -8.57 22.89
CA PRO A 122 -22.33 -7.21 22.45
C PRO A 122 -23.63 -6.39 22.47
N PRO A 123 -23.55 -5.06 22.68
CA PRO A 123 -24.73 -4.22 22.69
C PRO A 123 -25.48 -4.36 21.37
N ILE A 124 -26.79 -4.60 21.46
CA ILE A 124 -27.66 -4.64 20.29
C ILE A 124 -27.75 -3.20 19.77
N ARG A 125 -27.37 -3.00 18.51
CA ARG A 125 -27.54 -1.72 17.82
C ARG A 125 -29.03 -1.37 17.79
N SER A 126 -29.44 -0.37 18.56
CA SER A 126 -30.78 0.20 18.45
C SER A 126 -30.89 0.85 17.06
N VAL A 127 -31.71 0.24 16.20
CA VAL A 127 -32.18 0.85 14.95
C VAL A 127 -33.29 1.83 15.29
#